data_AF-A0A8C4RDR2-F1
#
_entry.id   AF-A0A8C4RDR2-F1
#
_cell.length_a   1.000
_cell.length_b   1.000
_cell.length_c   1.000
_cell.angle_alpha   90.00
_cell.angle_beta   90.00
_cell.angle_gamma   90.00
#
_symmetry.space_group_name_H-M   'P 1'
#
loop_
_entity.id
_entity.type
_entity.pdbx_description
1 polymer ?
#
loop_
_entity_poly.entity_id
_entity_poly.type
_entity_poly.pdbx_seq_one_letter_code
_entity_poly.pdbx_strand_id
1 'polypeptide(L)'
;FFCSSFILFSYAEALAHTRILKHSSESERGKCGENLAWASYDQPAKEVAERWYGEIKNYNFSQPGFTSGSGHFTAMVWKGSTKLGVGKAQAGDGSSFVVARYFPAGNVINSGCFEQNVLPPIAS
;
A
#
# COMPACT_ATOMS: atom_id res chain seq x y z
N PHE A 1 -1.00 -9.72 15.23
CA PHE A 1 -1.73 -8.99 14.17
C PHE A 1 -0.75 -8.73 13.02
N PHE A 2 -0.99 -9.27 11.82
CA PHE A 2 -0.04 -9.20 10.67
C PHE A 2 0.18 -7.80 10.11
N CYS A 3 -0.65 -6.85 10.51
CA CYS A 3 -0.54 -5.43 10.23
C CYS A 3 0.05 -4.65 11.45
N SER A 4 0.70 -5.32 12.40
CA SER A 4 1.38 -4.64 13.53
C SER A 4 2.68 -3.97 13.10
N SER A 5 3.03 -2.86 13.74
CA SER A 5 4.22 -2.06 13.42
C SER A 5 5.51 -2.87 13.50
N PHE A 6 5.65 -3.77 14.47
CA PHE A 6 6.83 -4.62 14.61
C PHE A 6 7.04 -5.55 13.40
N ILE A 7 5.99 -6.27 12.97
CA ILE A 7 6.07 -7.18 11.81
C ILE A 7 6.39 -6.40 10.53
N LEU A 8 5.81 -5.21 10.38
CA LEU A 8 6.03 -4.37 9.21
C LEU A 8 7.43 -3.78 9.16
N PHE A 9 7.95 -3.38 10.31
CA PHE A 9 9.34 -2.94 10.44
C PHE A 9 10.30 -4.09 10.06
N SER A 10 10.11 -5.29 10.62
CA SER A 10 10.94 -6.45 10.28
C SER A 10 10.87 -6.81 8.80
N TYR A 11 9.70 -6.68 8.16
CA TYR A 11 9.59 -6.93 6.73
C TYR A 11 10.30 -5.84 5.91
N ALA A 12 10.16 -4.57 6.28
CA ALA A 12 10.89 -3.48 5.64
C ALA A 12 12.42 -3.67 5.77
N GLU A 13 12.92 -4.13 6.92
CA GLU A 13 14.34 -4.49 7.10
C GLU A 13 14.77 -5.63 6.18
N ALA A 14 13.94 -6.66 5.99
CA ALA A 14 14.24 -7.75 5.06
C ALA A 14 14.35 -7.25 3.61
N LEU A 15 13.47 -6.32 3.20
CA LEU A 15 13.56 -5.67 1.89
C LEU A 15 14.83 -4.82 1.77
N ALA A 16 15.17 -4.05 2.81
CA ALA A 16 16.37 -3.23 2.85
C ALA A 16 17.67 -4.06 2.79
N HIS A 17 17.70 -5.20 3.49
CA HIS A 17 18.84 -6.11 3.49
C HIS A 17 19.04 -6.81 2.13
N THR A 18 17.94 -7.30 1.55
CA THR A 18 18.00 -8.01 0.25
C THR A 18 18.07 -7.07 -0.94
N ARG A 19 17.68 -5.80 -0.78
CA ARG A 19 17.48 -4.79 -1.83
C ARG A 19 16.49 -5.20 -2.92
N ILE A 20 15.56 -6.10 -2.59
CA ILE A 20 14.55 -6.59 -3.53
C ILE A 20 13.20 -6.04 -3.12
N LEU A 21 12.64 -5.12 -3.91
CA LEU A 21 11.27 -4.63 -3.71
C LEU A 21 10.28 -5.68 -4.23
N LYS A 22 9.72 -6.47 -3.32
CA LYS A 22 8.70 -7.48 -3.63
C LYS A 22 7.64 -7.54 -2.54
N HIS A 23 6.44 -7.92 -2.93
CA HIS A 23 5.36 -8.21 -1.99
C HIS A 23 5.69 -9.40 -1.10
N SER A 24 5.21 -9.33 0.14
CA SER A 24 5.24 -10.46 1.05
C SER A 24 4.32 -11.58 0.57
N SER A 25 4.64 -12.81 0.92
CA SER A 25 3.78 -13.94 0.61
C SER A 25 2.44 -13.83 1.35
N GLU A 26 1.41 -14.53 0.85
CA GLU A 26 0.09 -14.53 1.48
C GLU A 26 0.11 -15.03 2.92
N SER A 27 0.93 -16.04 3.22
CA SER A 27 1.10 -16.56 4.57
C SER A 27 1.73 -15.53 5.52
N GLU A 28 2.62 -14.66 5.03
CA GLU A 28 3.30 -13.62 5.82
C GLU A 28 2.44 -12.37 6.05
N ARG A 29 1.50 -12.07 5.14
CA ARG A 29 0.55 -10.94 5.26
C ARG A 29 -0.82 -11.34 5.82
N GLY A 30 -1.14 -12.64 5.82
CA GLY A 30 -2.46 -13.14 6.16
C GLY A 30 -3.53 -12.50 5.26
N LYS A 31 -4.56 -11.93 5.88
CA LYS A 31 -5.66 -11.23 5.18
C LYS A 31 -5.43 -9.71 5.06
N CYS A 32 -4.19 -9.23 5.19
CA CYS A 32 -3.85 -7.83 4.98
C CYS A 32 -3.55 -7.56 3.49
N GLY A 33 -4.02 -6.42 2.96
CA GLY A 33 -3.52 -5.84 1.71
C GLY A 33 -2.17 -5.16 1.93
N GLU A 34 -1.43 -4.83 0.86
CA GLU A 34 -0.06 -4.30 0.99
C GLU A 34 0.27 -3.26 -0.09
N ASN A 35 0.83 -2.12 0.33
CA ASN A 35 1.52 -1.17 -0.55
C ASN A 35 3.02 -1.17 -0.21
N LEU A 36 3.85 -1.03 -1.24
CA LEU A 36 5.30 -0.92 -1.10
C LEU A 36 5.80 0.39 -1.73
N ALA A 37 6.88 0.92 -1.17
CA ALA A 37 7.60 2.02 -1.79
C ALA A 37 9.11 1.86 -1.59
N TRP A 38 9.87 2.35 -2.56
CA TRP A 38 11.31 2.44 -2.54
C TRP A 38 11.78 3.77 -3.11
N ALA A 39 12.89 4.29 -2.59
CA ALA A 39 13.68 5.32 -3.24
C ALA A 39 15.13 5.24 -2.79
N SER A 40 16.01 5.86 -3.55
CA SER A 40 17.46 5.97 -3.30
C SER A 40 17.84 6.88 -2.13
N TYR A 41 16.88 7.43 -1.40
CA TYR A 41 17.07 8.32 -0.26
C TYR A 41 16.07 7.99 0.86
N ASP A 42 16.26 8.61 2.02
CA ASP A 42 15.29 8.47 3.11
C ASP A 42 14.00 9.24 2.85
N GLN A 43 12.97 8.53 2.37
CA GLN A 43 11.67 9.12 2.01
C GLN A 43 10.85 9.54 3.25
N PRO A 44 10.31 10.78 3.29
CA PRO A 44 9.30 11.18 4.24
C PRO A 44 7.99 10.40 4.04
N ALA A 45 7.30 10.06 5.13
CA ALA A 45 6.03 9.34 5.07
C ALA A 45 4.95 10.09 4.26
N LYS A 46 4.93 11.43 4.34
CA LYS A 46 4.03 12.28 3.56
C LYS A 46 4.23 12.08 2.06
N GLU A 47 5.47 12.03 1.60
CA GLU A 47 5.79 11.88 0.18
C GLU A 47 5.34 10.51 -0.35
N VAL A 48 5.53 9.45 0.45
CA VAL A 48 5.07 8.11 0.10
C VAL A 48 3.55 8.06 -0.02
N ALA A 49 2.83 8.65 0.93
CA ALA A 49 1.38 8.74 0.89
C ALA A 49 0.88 9.56 -0.30
N GLU A 50 1.50 10.70 -0.61
CA GLU A 50 1.16 11.53 -1.77
C GLU A 50 1.43 10.81 -3.09
N ARG A 51 2.53 10.06 -3.20
CA ARG A 51 2.86 9.28 -4.39
C ARG A 51 1.84 8.16 -4.64
N TRP A 52 1.49 7.40 -3.61
CA TRP A 52 0.47 6.36 -3.70
C TRP A 52 -0.92 6.94 -4.01
N TYR A 53 -1.32 8.02 -3.34
CA TYR A 53 -2.60 8.67 -3.59
C TYR A 53 -2.67 9.30 -4.98
N GLY A 54 -1.55 9.83 -5.48
CA GLY A 54 -1.43 10.45 -6.80
C GLY A 54 -1.76 9.51 -7.97
N GLU A 55 -1.85 8.20 -7.73
CA GLU A 55 -2.39 7.23 -8.69
C GLU A 55 -3.89 7.42 -8.98
N ILE A 56 -4.61 8.23 -8.20
CA ILE A 56 -5.99 8.63 -8.47
C ILE A 56 -6.20 9.13 -9.90
N LYS A 57 -5.17 9.80 -10.48
CA LYS A 57 -5.19 10.29 -11.86
C LYS A 57 -5.30 9.17 -12.91
N ASN A 58 -4.97 7.94 -12.54
CA ASN A 58 -5.03 6.75 -13.39
C ASN A 58 -6.31 5.93 -13.13
N TYR A 59 -7.15 6.32 -12.16
CA TYR A 59 -8.36 5.58 -11.80
C TYR A 59 -9.59 6.18 -12.47
N ASN A 60 -10.36 5.36 -13.18
CA ASN A 60 -11.60 5.77 -13.83
C ASN A 60 -12.81 5.40 -12.95
N PHE A 61 -13.38 6.38 -12.26
CA PHE A 61 -14.56 6.16 -11.41
C PHE A 61 -15.80 5.72 -12.21
N SER A 62 -15.89 6.03 -13.50
CA SER A 62 -16.97 5.57 -14.38
C SER A 62 -16.80 4.12 -14.86
N GLN A 63 -15.62 3.54 -14.67
CA GLN A 63 -15.30 2.15 -14.98
C GLN A 63 -14.52 1.53 -13.80
N PRO A 64 -15.19 1.34 -12.65
CA PRO A 64 -14.54 0.93 -11.42
C PRO A 64 -13.95 -0.48 -11.56
N GLY A 65 -12.71 -0.65 -11.10
CA GLY A 65 -12.02 -1.92 -11.19
C GLY A 65 -10.53 -1.78 -10.94
N PHE A 66 -9.85 -2.93 -10.88
CA PHE A 66 -8.40 -2.94 -10.73
C PHE A 66 -7.72 -2.53 -12.03
N THR A 67 -6.79 -1.58 -11.96
CA THR A 67 -5.88 -1.27 -13.06
C THR A 67 -4.43 -1.25 -12.56
N SER A 68 -3.50 -1.69 -13.41
CA SER A 68 -2.08 -1.50 -13.16
C SER A 68 -1.79 0.00 -13.10
N GLY A 69 -1.37 0.50 -11.95
CA GLY A 69 -1.10 1.92 -11.70
C GLY A 69 -2.18 2.70 -10.95
N SER A 70 -3.25 2.04 -10.47
CA SER A 70 -4.19 2.60 -9.47
C SER A 70 -4.24 1.83 -8.15
N GLY A 71 -3.54 0.69 -8.07
CA GLY A 71 -3.65 -0.25 -6.97
C GLY A 71 -3.23 0.31 -5.61
N HIS A 72 -2.23 1.20 -5.55
CA HIS A 72 -1.82 1.80 -4.29
C HIS A 72 -2.89 2.79 -3.81
N PHE A 73 -3.39 3.63 -4.73
CA PHE A 73 -4.48 4.56 -4.44
C PHE A 73 -5.72 3.82 -3.94
N THR A 74 -6.19 2.80 -4.67
CA THR A 74 -7.40 2.07 -4.30
C THR A 74 -7.27 1.34 -2.97
N ALA A 75 -6.07 0.87 -2.61
CA ALA A 75 -5.80 0.30 -1.29
C ALA A 75 -5.88 1.35 -0.17
N MET A 76 -5.38 2.58 -0.41
CA MET A 76 -5.41 3.66 0.57
C MET A 76 -6.83 4.12 0.90
N VAL A 77 -7.70 4.22 -0.10
CA VAL A 77 -9.06 4.77 0.07
C VAL A 77 -10.12 3.69 0.23
N TRP A 78 -9.72 2.41 0.33
CA TRP A 78 -10.64 1.29 0.41
C TRP A 78 -11.53 1.38 1.66
N LYS A 79 -12.81 1.71 1.48
CA LYS A 79 -13.80 1.91 2.56
C LYS A 79 -13.82 0.77 3.59
N GLY A 80 -13.70 -0.48 3.13
CA GLY A 80 -13.72 -1.65 4.01
C GLY A 80 -12.47 -1.86 4.86
N SER A 81 -11.35 -1.20 4.55
CA SER A 81 -10.10 -1.32 5.30
C SER A 81 -10.12 -0.38 6.49
N THR A 82 -10.09 -0.93 7.70
CA THR A 82 -10.31 -0.19 8.95
C THR A 82 -9.06 -0.05 9.81
N LYS A 83 -8.00 -0.78 9.46
CA LYS A 83 -6.72 -0.75 10.17
C LYS A 83 -5.58 -0.60 9.18
N LEU A 84 -4.63 0.25 9.55
CA LEU A 84 -3.40 0.49 8.82
C LEU A 84 -2.23 0.27 9.77
N GLY A 85 -1.19 -0.41 9.28
CA GLY A 85 0.15 -0.36 9.85
C GLY A 85 1.14 0.04 8.77
N VAL A 86 2.20 0.73 9.17
CA VAL A 86 3.31 1.10 8.27
C VAL A 86 4.65 0.80 8.95
N GLY A 87 5.59 0.24 8.19
CA GLY A 87 6.98 0.04 8.58
C GLY A 87 7.91 0.67 7.53
N LYS A 88 9.04 1.22 7.99
CA LYS A 88 10.10 1.78 7.14
C LYS A 88 11.45 1.26 7.62
N ALA A 89 12.33 0.92 6.68
CA ALA A 89 13.73 0.64 6.96
C ALA A 89 14.64 1.30 5.91
N GLN A 90 15.87 1.61 6.30
CA GLN A 90 16.89 2.15 5.42
C GLN A 90 17.96 1.09 5.17
N ALA A 91 18.39 0.95 3.91
CA ALA A 91 19.51 0.09 3.54
C ALA A 91 20.84 0.82 3.72
N GLY A 92 21.94 0.06 3.75
CA GLY A 92 23.28 0.62 3.97
C GLY A 92 23.77 1.56 2.86
N ASP A 93 23.10 1.59 1.70
CA ASP A 93 23.37 2.54 0.60
C ASP A 93 22.56 3.84 0.71
N GLY A 94 21.80 4.02 1.80
CA GLY A 94 20.98 5.20 2.04
C GLY A 94 19.57 5.13 1.46
N SER A 95 19.25 4.10 0.65
CA SER A 95 17.91 3.89 0.11
C SER A 95 16.90 3.49 1.19
N SER A 96 15.63 3.85 1.03
CA SER A 96 14.57 3.48 1.98
C SER A 96 13.51 2.57 1.36
N PHE A 97 12.99 1.68 2.20
CA PHE A 97 11.92 0.74 1.89
C PHE A 97 10.77 0.98 2.85
N VAL A 98 9.56 1.14 2.31
CA VAL A 98 8.33 1.34 3.09
C VAL A 98 7.33 0.24 2.76
N VAL A 99 6.71 -0.30 3.80
CA VAL A 99 5.67 -1.33 3.73
C VAL A 99 4.47 -0.81 4.48
N ALA A 100 3.32 -0.71 3.80
CA ALA A 100 2.04 -0.44 4.45
C ALA A 100 1.15 -1.67 4.30
N ARG A 101 0.46 -2.06 5.38
CA ARG A 101 -0.55 -3.11 5.31
C ARG A 101 -1.91 -2.65 5.84
N TYR A 102 -2.96 -3.06 5.14
CA TYR A 102 -4.35 -2.67 5.35
C TYR A 102 -5.18 -3.87 5.75
N PHE A 103 -6.01 -3.76 6.79
CA PHE A 103 -6.90 -4.83 7.22
C PHE A 103 -8.34 -4.35 7.44
N PRO A 104 -9.36 -5.11 6.98
CA PRO A 104 -9.29 -6.18 5.97
C PRO A 104 -8.61 -5.72 4.66
N ALA A 105 -8.10 -6.68 3.88
CA ALA A 105 -7.50 -6.39 2.57
C ALA A 105 -8.50 -5.69 1.64
N GLY A 106 -8.04 -4.63 1.00
CA GLY A 106 -8.74 -3.99 -0.11
C GLY A 106 -8.42 -4.65 -1.45
N ASN A 107 -8.77 -3.97 -2.54
CA ASN A 107 -8.50 -4.39 -3.92
C ASN A 107 -9.03 -5.81 -4.24
N VAL A 108 -10.15 -6.19 -3.64
CA VAL A 108 -10.80 -7.48 -3.92
C VAL A 108 -11.42 -7.44 -5.32
N ILE A 109 -10.92 -8.27 -6.24
CA ILE A 109 -11.35 -8.35 -7.64
C ILE A 109 -12.61 -9.21 -7.74
N ASN A 110 -13.71 -8.70 -7.19
CA ASN A 110 -15.05 -9.25 -7.34
C ASN A 110 -15.99 -8.17 -7.88
N SER A 111 -17.05 -8.59 -8.58
CA SER A 111 -18.02 -7.68 -9.17
C SER A 111 -18.60 -6.71 -8.12
N GLY A 112 -18.58 -5.41 -8.42
CA GLY A 112 -19.09 -4.35 -7.55
C GLY A 112 -18.21 -3.94 -6.36
N CYS A 113 -17.14 -4.69 -6.02
CA CYS A 113 -16.33 -4.36 -4.84
C CYS A 113 -15.62 -3.00 -4.97
N PHE A 114 -15.08 -2.67 -6.14
CA PHE A 114 -14.38 -1.40 -6.35
C PHE A 114 -15.35 -0.20 -6.28
N GLU A 115 -16.52 -0.30 -6.90
CA GLU A 115 -17.55 0.75 -6.87
C GLU A 115 -18.01 1.06 -5.43
N GLN A 116 -18.16 0.03 -4.60
CA GLN A 116 -18.61 0.19 -3.22
C GLN A 116 -17.54 0.71 -2.27
N ASN A 117 -16.25 0.56 -2.62
CA ASN A 117 -15.13 0.84 -1.71
C ASN A 117 -14.22 1.99 -2.14
N VAL A 118 -14.20 2.36 -3.43
CA VAL A 118 -13.37 3.44 -3.97
C VAL A 118 -14.29 4.56 -4.44
N LEU A 119 -14.63 5.45 -3.51
CA LEU A 119 -15.58 6.53 -3.76
C LEU A 119 -14.89 7.74 -4.40
N PRO A 120 -15.59 8.49 -5.27
CA PRO A 120 -15.06 9.73 -5.82
C PRO A 120 -14.76 10.74 -4.69
N PRO A 121 -13.75 11.62 -4.87
CA PRO A 121 -13.45 12.67 -3.91
C PRO A 121 -14.65 13.60 -3.77
N ILE A 122 -14.91 14.05 -2.55
CA ILE A 122 -15.94 15.05 -2.28
C ILE A 122 -15.45 16.37 -2.87
N ALA A 123 -16.25 16.99 -3.75
CA ALA A 123 -15.95 18.31 -4.26
C ALA A 123 -15.88 19.30 -3.09
N SER A 124 -14.75 19.99 -2.97
CA SER A 124 -14.49 21.06 -2.02
C SER A 124 -15.09 22.38 -2.48
#